data_AF-A0A952Q0W6-F1
#
_entry.id   AF-A0A952Q0W6-F1
#
_cell.length_a   1.000
_cell.length_b   1.000
_cell.length_c   1.000
_cell.angle_alpha   90.00
_cell.angle_beta   90.00
_cell.angle_gamma   90.00
#
_symmetry.space_group_name_H-M   'P 1'
#
loop_
_entity.id
_entity.type
_entity.pdbx_description
1 polymer ?
#
loop_
_entity_poly.entity_id
_entity_poly.type
_entity_poly.pdbx_seq_one_letter_code
_entity_poly.pdbx_strand_id
1 'polypeptide(L)' 'MSGQVYIGTSGFNYSDWKAVFYPKGTPQNQWLSFYAQHYPTVEINATFYRYFPCTRSDLT' A
#
# COMPACT_ATOMS: atom_id res chain seq x y z
N MET A 1 -26.25 6.64 -16.02
CA MET A 1 -25.54 5.59 -15.27
C MET A 1 -24.57 6.26 -14.33
N SER A 2 -24.64 6.02 -13.02
CA SER A 2 -23.59 6.46 -12.10
C SER A 2 -22.45 5.44 -12.13
N GLY A 3 -21.25 5.86 -12.55
CA GLY A 3 -20.06 5.01 -12.50
C GLY A 3 -19.63 4.72 -11.06
N GLN A 4 -18.95 3.60 -10.85
CA GLN A 4 -18.42 3.24 -9.54
C GLN A 4 -17.12 3.99 -9.28
N VAL A 5 -17.09 4.77 -8.19
CA VAL A 5 -15.92 5.57 -7.78
C VAL A 5 -15.22 4.85 -6.64
N TYR A 6 -13.91 4.69 -6.77
CA TYR A 6 -13.05 4.18 -5.70
C TYR A 6 -12.19 5.31 -5.15
N ILE A 7 -12.09 5.37 -3.83
CA ILE A 7 -11.31 6.39 -3.11
C ILE A 7 -10.16 5.70 -2.40
N GLY A 8 -9.02 6.37 -2.38
CA GLY A 8 -7.78 5.89 -1.78
C GLY A 8 -6.80 7.04 -1.54
N THR A 9 -5.59 6.71 -1.15
CA THR A 9 -4.51 7.64 -0.83
C THR A 9 -3.28 7.40 -1.71
N SER A 10 -2.36 8.37 -1.77
CA SER A 10 -1.12 8.28 -2.59
C SER A 10 -0.09 7.25 -2.03
N GLY A 11 -0.40 6.63 -0.90
CA GLY A 11 0.43 5.62 -0.27
C GLY A 11 -0.12 5.24 1.11
N PHE A 12 0.42 4.18 1.69
CA PHE A 12 0.00 3.70 3.01
C PHE A 12 1.15 3.65 4.03
N ASN A 13 2.38 3.96 3.62
CA ASN A 13 3.56 3.77 4.47
C ASN A 13 4.08 5.08 5.05
N TYR A 14 3.29 5.71 5.92
CA TYR A 14 3.64 6.97 6.59
C TYR A 14 3.82 6.75 8.10
N SER A 15 4.99 7.12 8.64
CA SER A 15 5.27 7.01 10.09
C SER A 15 4.32 7.83 10.94
N ASP A 16 3.85 8.96 10.42
CA ASP A 16 3.02 9.92 11.14
C ASP A 16 1.59 9.39 11.37
N TRP A 17 1.22 8.32 10.64
CA TRP A 17 -0.07 7.65 10.81
C TRP A 17 -0.07 6.63 11.96
N LYS A 18 1.10 6.33 12.53
CA LYS A 18 1.22 5.47 13.72
C LYS A 18 0.43 6.09 14.89
N ALA A 19 -0.39 5.29 15.54
CA ALA A 19 -1.25 5.68 16.65
C ALA A 19 -2.31 6.77 16.33
N VAL A 20 -2.41 7.21 15.06
CA VAL A 20 -3.48 8.11 14.58
C VAL A 20 -4.47 7.33 13.73
N PHE A 21 -3.97 6.63 12.71
CA PHE A 21 -4.74 5.76 11.83
C PHE A 21 -4.45 4.28 12.11
N TYR A 22 -3.19 3.93 12.30
CA TYR A 22 -2.80 2.58 12.71
C TYR A 22 -2.87 2.44 14.23
N PRO A 23 -3.52 1.39 14.76
CA PRO A 23 -3.52 1.09 16.19
C PRO A 23 -2.10 1.08 16.78
N LYS A 24 -1.99 1.44 18.06
CA LYS A 24 -0.70 1.46 18.74
C LYS A 24 -0.10 0.05 18.75
N GLY A 25 1.14 -0.06 18.25
CA GLY A 25 1.86 -1.33 18.19
C GLY A 25 1.61 -2.14 16.91
N THR A 26 0.82 -1.66 15.94
CA THR A 26 0.67 -2.34 14.65
C THR A 26 2.04 -2.44 13.94
N PRO A 27 2.52 -3.66 13.66
CA PRO A 27 3.76 -3.87 12.91
C PRO A 27 3.67 -3.25 11.50
N GLN A 28 4.77 -2.68 11.01
CA GLN A 28 4.78 -1.99 9.70
C GLN A 28 4.41 -2.90 8.53
N ASN A 29 4.79 -4.19 8.60
CA ASN A 29 4.41 -5.19 7.58
C ASN A 29 2.90 -5.50 7.57
N GLN A 30 2.14 -5.09 8.58
CA GLN A 30 0.68 -5.25 8.64
C GLN A 30 -0.08 -3.98 8.24
N TRP A 31 0.61 -2.87 7.97
CA TRP A 31 -0.06 -1.60 7.67
C TRP A 31 -0.91 -1.66 6.41
N LEU A 32 -0.44 -2.36 5.37
CA LEU A 32 -1.23 -2.56 4.14
C LEU A 32 -2.50 -3.36 4.44
N SER A 33 -2.40 -4.44 5.21
CA SER A 33 -3.55 -5.27 5.58
C SER A 33 -4.57 -4.51 6.41
N PHE A 34 -4.12 -3.60 7.29
CA PHE A 34 -5.02 -2.73 8.03
C PHE A 34 -5.66 -1.67 7.13
N TYR A 35 -4.87 -1.03 6.27
CA TYR A 35 -5.33 -0.01 5.33
C TYR A 35 -6.40 -0.57 4.37
N ALA A 36 -6.20 -1.79 3.85
CA ALA A 36 -7.13 -2.46 2.94
C ALA A 36 -8.51 -2.77 3.55
N GLN A 37 -8.63 -2.77 4.88
CA GLN A 37 -9.92 -2.88 5.56
C GLN A 37 -10.74 -1.58 5.52
N HIS A 38 -10.10 -0.45 5.21
CA HIS A 38 -10.71 0.89 5.27
C HIS A 38 -10.88 1.50 3.88
N TYR A 39 -9.91 1.29 2.98
CA TYR A 39 -9.93 1.84 1.63
C TYR A 39 -9.76 0.75 0.57
N PRO A 40 -10.56 0.78 -0.52
CA PRO A 40 -10.47 -0.21 -1.58
C PRO A 40 -9.26 0.00 -2.50
N THR A 41 -8.61 1.16 -2.45
CA THR A 41 -7.51 1.51 -3.38
C THR A 41 -6.38 2.27 -2.68
N VAL A 42 -5.17 2.17 -3.24
CA VAL A 42 -3.97 2.92 -2.86
C VAL A 42 -3.07 3.11 -4.08
N GLU A 43 -2.47 4.27 -4.22
CA GLU A 43 -1.44 4.53 -5.23
C GLU A 43 -0.08 4.02 -4.75
N ILE A 44 0.75 3.48 -5.65
CA ILE A 44 2.07 2.95 -5.32
C ILE A 44 3.10 3.51 -6.30
N ASN A 45 4.09 4.23 -5.76
CA ASN A 45 5.20 4.85 -6.50
C ASN A 45 6.56 4.20 -6.17
N ALA A 46 6.55 2.91 -5.80
CA ALA A 46 7.75 2.22 -5.30
C ALA A 46 8.90 2.11 -6.33
N THR A 47 8.58 2.14 -7.62
CA THR A 47 9.55 2.00 -8.72
C THR A 47 10.56 3.15 -8.80
N PHE A 48 10.22 4.34 -8.27
CA PHE A 48 11.14 5.47 -8.21
C PHE A 48 12.28 5.26 -7.19
N TYR A 49 12.06 4.40 -6.19
CA TYR A 49 12.97 4.23 -5.06
C TYR A 49 13.64 2.86 -5.04
N ARG A 50 13.09 1.89 -5.79
CA ARG A 50 13.60 0.52 -5.79
C ARG A 50 13.53 -0.08 -7.19
N TYR A 51 14.66 -0.63 -7.61
CA TYR A 51 14.71 -1.51 -8.78
C TYR A 51 14.07 -2.85 -8.43
N PHE A 52 13.06 -3.26 -9.20
CA PHE A 52 12.46 -4.59 -9.12
C PHE A 52 13.10 -5.46 -10.21
N PRO A 53 14.08 -6.30 -9.88
CA PRO A 53 14.74 -7.13 -10.88
C PRO A 53 13.73 -8.10 -11.52
N CYS A 54 13.81 -8.24 -12.84
CA CYS A 54 13.11 -9.30 -13.55
C CYS A 54 13.81 -10.64 -13.28
N THR A 55 13.42 -11.34 -12.22
CA THR A 55 13.82 -12.72 -11.99
C THR A 55 12.89 -13.64 -12.76
N ARG A 56 13.11 -13.79 -14.07
CA ARG A 56 12.53 -14.87 -14.86
C ARG A 56 13.47 -16.07 -14.77
N SER A 57 13.15 -17.03 -13.91
CA SER A 57 13.84 -18.31 -13.78
C SER A 57 13.58 -19.27 -14.94
N ASP A 58 12.70 -18.89 -15.87
CA ASP A 58 12.02 -19.83 -16.77
C ASP A 58 12.56 -19.79 -18.22
N LEU A 59 13.76 -19.22 -18.44
CA LEU A 59 14.40 -19.08 -19.76
C LEU A 59 15.73 -19.86 -19.90
N THR A 60 15.86 -20.98 -19.18
CA THR A 60 16.96 -21.95 -19.40
C THR A 60 16.39 -23.31 -19.74
#